data_AF-A0A6I4VTX7-F1
#
_entry.id   AF-A0A6I4VTX7-F1
#
_cell.length_a   1.000
_cell.length_b   1.000
_cell.length_c   1.000
_cell.angle_alpha   90.00
_cell.angle_beta   90.00
_cell.angle_gamma   90.00
#
_symmetry.space_group_name_H-M   'P 1'
#
loop_
_entity.id
_entity.type
_entity.pdbx_description
1 polymer ?
#
loop_
_entity_poly.entity_id
_entity_poly.type
_entity_poly.pdbx_seq_one_letter_code
_entity_poly.pdbx_strand_id
1 'polypeptide(L)'
;MYVIALGFLTLIGCTTYVVILTHQHKKSLTLMTGMMISMGIAMLSSLLLGTILGMLIGKMFGATEIAIIIGMAVGFLTGKPIHLIASLDGVLAGIMGGMMGAMLGVMIQTESPIITLAYLIIVFKLSCILIIFLIRKEVLENKSPEYQEKIALPNHKFFLTILLGYTILLLIAIYFHPILPTYIDHSDHMHM
;
A
#
# COMPACT_ATOMS: atom_id res chain seq x y z
N MET A 1 14.92 11.60 -0.53
CA MET A 1 15.50 10.24 -0.46
C MET A 1 14.97 9.41 0.71
N TYR A 2 14.98 9.91 1.95
CA TYR A 2 14.43 9.18 3.11
C TYR A 2 12.97 8.75 2.94
N VAL A 3 12.08 9.62 2.44
CA VAL A 3 10.65 9.30 2.23
C VAL A 3 10.44 8.12 1.28
N ILE A 4 11.28 7.98 0.25
CA ILE A 4 11.22 6.85 -0.71
C ILE A 4 11.61 5.55 -0.02
N ALA A 5 12.71 5.56 0.76
CA ALA A 5 13.13 4.40 1.54
C ALA A 5 12.05 3.98 2.57
N LEU A 6 11.42 4.97 3.22
CA LEU A 6 10.31 4.73 4.15
C LEU A 6 9.09 4.13 3.42
N GLY A 7 8.83 4.56 2.19
CA GLY A 7 7.78 4.01 1.32
C GLY A 7 8.00 2.54 0.98
N PHE A 8 9.20 2.16 0.52
CA PHE A 8 9.55 0.77 0.25
C PHE A 8 9.46 -0.11 1.51
N LEU A 9 9.96 0.37 2.65
CA LEU A 9 9.91 -0.36 3.91
C LEU A 9 8.45 -0.63 4.33
N THR A 10 7.60 0.39 4.23
CA THR A 10 6.16 0.26 4.54
C THR A 10 5.47 -0.71 3.59
N LEU A 11 5.77 -0.62 2.29
CA LEU A 11 5.21 -1.49 1.27
C LEU A 11 5.52 -2.95 1.55
N ILE A 12 6.80 -3.28 1.76
CA ILE A 12 7.24 -4.66 2.00
C ILE A 12 6.67 -5.16 3.34
N GLY A 13 6.75 -4.34 4.39
CA GLY A 13 6.29 -4.70 5.73
C GLY A 13 4.79 -4.98 5.80
N CYS A 14 3.95 -4.05 5.34
CA CYS A 14 2.49 -4.21 5.37
C CYS A 14 2.01 -5.33 4.45
N THR A 15 2.53 -5.38 3.22
CA THR A 15 2.10 -6.40 2.24
C THR A 15 2.43 -7.79 2.76
N THR A 16 3.65 -8.01 3.24
CA THR A 16 4.06 -9.31 3.79
C THR A 16 3.25 -9.67 5.03
N TYR A 17 3.01 -8.71 5.93
CA TYR A 17 2.21 -8.94 7.13
C TYR A 17 0.77 -9.38 6.80
N VAL A 18 0.11 -8.68 5.87
CA VAL A 18 -1.26 -9.04 5.47
C VAL A 18 -1.30 -10.38 4.74
N VAL A 19 -0.32 -10.69 3.89
CA VAL A 19 -0.20 -12.01 3.25
C VAL A 19 -0.09 -13.12 4.29
N ILE A 20 0.79 -12.96 5.30
CA ILE A 20 0.97 -13.94 6.37
C ILE A 20 -0.32 -14.10 7.18
N LEU A 21 -0.96 -13.00 7.55
CA LEU A 21 -2.19 -13.02 8.34
C LEU A 21 -3.33 -13.75 7.60
N THR A 22 -3.50 -13.43 6.33
CA THR A 22 -4.48 -14.10 5.46
C THR A 22 -4.19 -15.60 5.35
N HIS A 23 -2.93 -15.98 5.19
CA HIS A 23 -2.55 -17.39 5.09
C HIS A 23 -2.79 -18.18 6.40
N GLN A 24 -2.59 -17.55 7.55
CA GLN A 24 -2.86 -18.15 8.86
C GLN A 24 -4.36 -18.31 9.14
N HIS A 25 -5.18 -17.33 8.73
CA HIS A 25 -6.62 -17.32 9.02
C HIS A 25 -7.51 -17.81 7.87
N LYS A 26 -6.94 -18.37 6.79
CA LYS A 26 -7.68 -18.78 5.57
C LYS A 26 -8.94 -19.61 5.79
N LYS A 27 -9.01 -20.43 6.85
CA LYS A 27 -10.18 -21.29 7.14
C LYS A 27 -11.36 -20.55 7.78
N SER A 28 -11.14 -19.32 8.25
CA SER A 28 -12.14 -18.51 8.97
C SER A 28 -12.61 -17.29 8.17
N LEU A 29 -12.10 -17.09 6.95
CA LEU A 29 -12.45 -15.97 6.08
C LEU A 29 -13.53 -16.39 5.09
N THR A 30 -14.53 -15.55 4.87
CA THR A 30 -15.49 -15.76 3.79
C THR A 30 -14.89 -15.41 2.44
N LEU A 31 -15.55 -15.89 1.37
CA LEU A 31 -15.16 -15.58 0.00
C LEU A 31 -15.17 -14.05 -0.27
N MET A 32 -16.19 -13.34 0.25
CA MET A 32 -16.33 -11.89 0.06
C MET A 32 -15.18 -11.12 0.68
N THR A 33 -14.85 -11.41 1.94
CA THR A 33 -13.70 -10.79 2.60
C THR A 33 -12.39 -11.13 1.89
N GLY A 34 -12.25 -12.36 1.43
CA GLY A 34 -11.06 -12.76 0.67
C GLY A 34 -10.85 -11.97 -0.61
N MET A 35 -11.92 -11.70 -1.35
CA MET A 35 -11.89 -10.82 -2.52
C MET A 35 -11.44 -9.42 -2.11
N MET A 36 -12.07 -8.82 -1.09
CA MET A 36 -11.73 -7.46 -0.63
C MET A 36 -10.28 -7.33 -0.16
N ILE A 37 -9.75 -8.32 0.56
CA ILE A 37 -8.35 -8.30 1.05
C ILE A 37 -7.38 -8.37 -0.13
N SER A 38 -7.60 -9.30 -1.05
CA SER A 38 -6.71 -9.49 -2.20
C SER A 38 -6.73 -8.27 -3.12
N MET A 39 -7.92 -7.78 -3.46
CA MET A 39 -8.13 -6.57 -4.24
C MET A 39 -7.46 -5.36 -3.58
N GLY A 40 -7.75 -5.12 -2.29
CA GLY A 40 -7.24 -3.97 -1.55
C GLY A 40 -5.72 -3.95 -1.46
N ILE A 41 -5.09 -5.06 -1.07
CA ILE A 41 -3.63 -5.12 -0.94
C ILE A 41 -2.94 -5.04 -2.30
N ALA A 42 -3.45 -5.72 -3.32
CA ALA A 42 -2.88 -5.65 -4.66
C ALA A 42 -2.94 -4.24 -5.24
N MET A 43 -4.09 -3.58 -5.14
CA MET A 43 -4.28 -2.21 -5.63
C MET A 43 -3.38 -1.23 -4.89
N LEU A 44 -3.37 -1.27 -3.56
CA LEU A 44 -2.62 -0.32 -2.74
C LEU A 44 -1.11 -0.50 -2.89
N SER A 45 -0.63 -1.75 -2.95
CA SER A 45 0.80 -2.03 -3.11
C SER A 45 1.30 -1.64 -4.50
N SER A 46 0.56 -1.98 -5.55
CA SER A 46 0.90 -1.60 -6.93
C SER A 46 0.81 -0.09 -7.17
N LEU A 47 -0.14 0.60 -6.53
CA LEU A 47 -0.26 2.06 -6.61
C LEU A 47 0.94 2.76 -5.96
N LEU A 48 1.32 2.37 -4.74
CA LEU A 48 2.45 2.96 -4.05
C LEU A 48 3.77 2.66 -4.76
N LEU A 49 3.96 1.41 -5.21
CA LEU A 49 5.14 1.01 -5.98
C LEU A 49 5.23 1.72 -7.33
N GLY A 50 4.12 1.78 -8.07
CA GLY A 50 4.03 2.50 -9.34
C GLY A 50 4.32 3.99 -9.17
N THR A 51 3.85 4.61 -8.09
CA THR A 51 4.15 6.02 -7.79
C THR A 51 5.64 6.24 -7.56
N ILE A 52 6.27 5.36 -6.76
CA ILE A 52 7.71 5.44 -6.47
C ILE A 52 8.54 5.23 -7.75
N LEU A 53 8.20 4.21 -8.56
CA LEU A 53 8.87 3.94 -9.82
C LEU A 53 8.65 5.05 -10.85
N GLY A 54 7.43 5.59 -10.94
CA GLY A 54 7.11 6.72 -11.81
C GLY A 54 8.00 7.91 -11.50
N MET A 55 8.16 8.24 -10.21
CA MET A 55 9.03 9.31 -9.72
C MET A 55 10.52 9.08 -10.03
N LEU A 56 11.00 7.83 -9.94
CA LEU A 56 12.41 7.49 -10.17
C LEU A 56 12.79 7.42 -11.65
N ILE A 57 11.91 6.86 -12.49
CA ILE A 57 12.19 6.55 -13.89
C ILE A 57 11.86 7.74 -14.80
N GLY A 58 10.86 8.57 -14.43
CA GLY A 58 10.41 9.70 -15.25
C GLY A 58 9.66 9.31 -16.53
N LYS A 59 9.57 8.02 -16.87
CA LYS A 59 8.87 7.49 -18.05
C LYS A 59 7.69 6.63 -17.61
N MET A 60 6.49 6.99 -18.09
CA MET A 60 5.25 6.28 -17.76
C MET A 60 5.30 4.80 -18.15
N PHE A 61 5.82 4.49 -19.33
CA PHE A 61 5.82 3.12 -19.85
C PHE A 61 6.63 2.15 -18.96
N GLY A 62 7.89 2.49 -18.69
CA GLY A 62 8.77 1.63 -17.87
C GLY A 62 8.32 1.47 -16.43
N ALA A 63 7.76 2.52 -15.82
CA ALA A 63 7.21 2.43 -14.47
C ALA A 63 5.94 1.56 -14.42
N THR A 64 5.08 1.65 -15.43
CA THR A 64 3.80 0.92 -15.50
C THR A 64 4.00 -0.58 -15.64
N GLU A 65 4.89 -1.02 -16.53
CA GLU A 65 5.13 -2.46 -16.75
C GLU A 65 5.60 -3.16 -15.48
N ILE A 66 6.59 -2.57 -14.79
CA ILE A 66 7.13 -3.13 -13.56
C ILE A 66 6.07 -3.11 -12.44
N ALA A 67 5.31 -2.02 -12.33
CA ALA A 67 4.26 -1.90 -11.32
C ALA A 67 3.13 -2.91 -11.52
N ILE A 68 2.71 -3.15 -12.77
CA ILE A 68 1.69 -4.14 -13.12
C ILE A 68 2.18 -5.54 -12.79
N ILE A 69 3.40 -5.93 -13.20
CA ILE A 69 3.93 -7.27 -12.94
C ILE A 69 4.00 -7.56 -11.44
N ILE A 70 4.47 -6.61 -10.65
CA ILE A 70 4.55 -6.76 -9.20
C ILE A 70 3.14 -6.76 -8.58
N GLY A 71 2.24 -5.89 -9.04
CA GLY A 71 0.85 -5.85 -8.58
C GLY A 71 0.10 -7.16 -8.82
N MET A 72 0.27 -7.76 -10.00
CA MET A 72 -0.29 -9.07 -10.33
C MET A 72 0.28 -10.16 -9.43
N ALA A 73 1.60 -10.16 -9.19
CA ALA A 73 2.23 -11.15 -8.32
C ALA A 73 1.71 -11.04 -6.87
N VAL A 74 1.57 -9.82 -6.34
CA VAL A 74 1.03 -9.58 -4.99
C VAL A 74 -0.44 -9.99 -4.89
N GLY A 75 -1.27 -9.64 -5.88
CA GLY A 75 -2.68 -10.04 -5.93
C GLY A 75 -2.86 -11.55 -6.02
N PHE A 76 -2.04 -12.21 -6.84
CA PHE A 76 -2.06 -13.66 -6.94
C PHE A 76 -1.69 -14.33 -5.61
N LEU A 77 -0.60 -13.89 -4.97
CA LEU A 77 -0.12 -14.45 -3.70
C LEU A 77 -1.10 -14.24 -2.54
N THR A 78 -1.78 -13.08 -2.48
CA THR A 78 -2.77 -12.78 -1.44
C THR A 78 -4.08 -13.55 -1.62
N GLY A 79 -4.55 -13.73 -2.86
CA GLY A 79 -5.82 -14.39 -3.14
C GLY A 79 -5.76 -15.92 -3.22
N LYS A 80 -4.61 -16.49 -3.63
CA LYS A 80 -4.38 -17.95 -3.72
C LYS A 80 -4.79 -18.76 -2.48
N PRO A 81 -4.53 -18.34 -1.23
CA PRO A 81 -4.90 -19.14 -0.05
C PRO A 81 -6.40 -19.22 0.23
N ILE A 82 -7.24 -18.38 -0.41
CA ILE A 82 -8.68 -18.31 -0.14
C ILE A 82 -9.46 -18.98 -1.27
N HIS A 83 -9.40 -18.40 -2.48
CA HIS A 83 -10.12 -18.90 -3.64
C HIS A 83 -9.56 -18.33 -4.93
N LEU A 84 -9.79 -19.04 -6.05
CA LEU A 84 -9.34 -18.58 -7.37
C LEU A 84 -9.99 -17.25 -7.77
N ILE A 85 -11.26 -17.03 -7.42
CA ILE A 85 -11.99 -15.78 -7.69
C ILE A 85 -11.34 -14.60 -6.96
N ALA A 86 -10.94 -14.79 -5.69
CA ALA A 86 -10.24 -13.76 -4.93
C ALA A 86 -8.88 -13.42 -5.54
N SER A 87 -8.16 -14.42 -6.05
CA SER A 87 -6.90 -14.23 -6.76
C SER A 87 -7.08 -13.45 -8.07
N LEU A 88 -8.14 -13.74 -8.83
CA LEU A 88 -8.45 -13.04 -10.06
C LEU A 88 -8.75 -11.55 -9.78
N ASP A 89 -9.56 -11.28 -8.76
CA ASP A 89 -9.91 -9.92 -8.37
C ASP A 89 -8.68 -9.12 -7.90
N GLY A 90 -7.79 -9.77 -7.14
CA GLY A 90 -6.49 -9.22 -6.77
C GLY A 90 -5.58 -8.91 -7.97
N VAL A 91 -5.50 -9.81 -8.95
CA VAL A 91 -4.69 -9.59 -10.17
C VAL A 91 -5.22 -8.40 -10.96
N LEU A 92 -6.54 -8.35 -11.21
CA LEU A 92 -7.19 -7.25 -11.92
C LEU A 92 -6.97 -5.91 -11.20
N ALA A 93 -7.14 -5.90 -9.88
CA ALA A 93 -6.91 -4.73 -9.05
C ALA A 93 -5.44 -4.27 -9.05
N GLY A 94 -4.49 -5.22 -9.08
CA GLY A 94 -3.06 -4.94 -9.21
C GLY A 94 -2.68 -4.30 -10.55
N ILE A 95 -3.32 -4.73 -11.65
CA ILE A 95 -3.15 -4.09 -12.97
C ILE A 95 -3.66 -2.64 -12.93
N MET A 96 -4.87 -2.43 -12.40
CA MET A 96 -5.48 -1.10 -12.30
C MET A 96 -4.66 -0.18 -11.39
N GLY A 97 -4.23 -0.67 -10.22
CA GLY A 97 -3.41 0.09 -9.28
C GLY A 97 -2.02 0.42 -9.83
N GLY A 98 -1.38 -0.49 -10.55
CA GLY A 98 -0.07 -0.26 -11.17
C GLY A 98 -0.11 0.84 -12.24
N MET A 99 -1.11 0.82 -13.12
CA MET A 99 -1.30 1.87 -14.14
C MET A 99 -1.55 3.23 -13.50
N MET A 100 -2.49 3.30 -12.54
CA MET A 100 -2.83 4.56 -11.88
C MET A 100 -1.67 5.10 -11.04
N GLY A 101 -0.93 4.21 -10.36
CA GLY A 101 0.25 4.58 -9.57
C GLY A 101 1.38 5.14 -10.43
N ALA A 102 1.70 4.50 -11.55
CA ALA A 102 2.74 4.99 -12.46
C ALA A 102 2.38 6.35 -13.08
N MET A 103 1.11 6.53 -13.48
CA MET A 103 0.60 7.82 -13.96
C MET A 103 0.75 8.91 -12.89
N LEU A 104 0.33 8.63 -11.66
CA LEU A 104 0.45 9.57 -10.55
C LEU A 104 1.92 9.89 -10.26
N GLY A 105 2.81 8.90 -10.26
CA GLY A 105 4.25 9.08 -10.02
C GLY A 105 4.97 9.97 -11.04
N VAL A 106 4.54 9.95 -12.30
CA VAL A 106 5.10 10.85 -13.34
C VAL A 106 4.53 12.26 -13.22
N MET A 107 3.22 12.39 -12.98
CA MET A 107 2.58 13.71 -12.86
C MET A 107 3.06 14.51 -11.65
N ILE A 108 3.36 13.86 -10.52
CA ILE A 108 3.80 14.56 -9.31
C ILE A 108 5.23 15.08 -9.35
N GLN A 109 6.02 14.73 -10.37
CA GLN A 109 7.42 15.21 -10.49
C GLN A 109 7.51 16.71 -10.68
N THR A 110 6.50 17.33 -11.31
CA THR A 110 6.49 18.76 -11.64
C THR A 110 5.90 19.65 -10.54
N GLU A 111 5.34 19.06 -9.48
CA GLU A 111 4.75 19.82 -8.36
C GLU A 111 5.51 19.56 -7.05
N SER A 112 4.96 18.73 -6.16
CA SER A 112 5.49 18.46 -4.82
C SER A 112 5.63 16.96 -4.57
N PRO A 113 6.60 16.28 -5.22
CA PRO A 113 6.70 14.82 -5.23
C PRO A 113 6.83 14.23 -3.82
N ILE A 114 7.53 14.93 -2.92
CA ILE A 114 7.80 14.47 -1.54
C ILE A 114 6.51 14.49 -0.69
N ILE A 115 5.71 15.56 -0.81
CA ILE A 115 4.49 15.75 -0.01
C ILE A 115 3.42 14.75 -0.46
N THR A 116 3.22 14.61 -1.78
CA THR A 116 2.23 13.67 -2.33
C THR A 116 2.61 12.22 -2.02
N LEU A 117 3.89 11.86 -2.11
CA LEU A 117 4.35 10.52 -1.73
C LEU A 117 4.13 10.26 -0.23
N ALA A 118 4.41 11.24 0.64
CA ALA A 118 4.17 11.10 2.07
C ALA A 118 2.67 10.89 2.39
N TYR A 119 1.79 11.65 1.72
CA TYR A 119 0.35 11.47 1.84
C TYR A 119 -0.10 10.07 1.42
N LEU A 120 0.38 9.57 0.27
CA LEU A 120 0.07 8.22 -0.19
C LEU A 120 0.56 7.14 0.78
N ILE A 121 1.73 7.31 1.41
CA ILE A 121 2.21 6.39 2.43
C ILE A 121 1.28 6.39 3.65
N ILE A 122 0.72 7.54 4.05
CA ILE A 122 -0.26 7.62 5.15
C ILE A 122 -1.55 6.89 4.78
N VAL A 123 -2.10 7.16 3.59
CA VAL A 123 -3.32 6.50 3.10
C VAL A 123 -3.11 4.99 3.01
N PHE A 124 -1.99 4.54 2.44
CA PHE A 124 -1.64 3.12 2.34
C PHE A 124 -1.63 2.44 3.72
N LYS A 125 -1.05 3.09 4.73
CA LYS A 125 -1.04 2.56 6.11
C LYS A 125 -2.43 2.50 6.71
N LEU A 126 -3.23 3.56 6.55
CA LEU A 126 -4.60 3.59 7.05
C LEU A 126 -5.45 2.48 6.44
N SER A 127 -5.35 2.28 5.13
CA SER A 127 -6.05 1.21 4.44
C SER A 127 -5.58 -0.17 4.90
N CYS A 128 -4.27 -0.37 5.13
CA CYS A 128 -3.77 -1.61 5.72
C CYS A 128 -4.38 -1.87 7.11
N ILE A 129 -4.47 -0.85 7.97
CA ILE A 129 -5.13 -0.96 9.29
C ILE A 129 -6.58 -1.42 9.12
N LEU A 130 -7.33 -0.81 8.20
CA LEU A 130 -8.73 -1.15 7.96
C LEU A 130 -8.88 -2.60 7.47
N ILE A 131 -8.02 -3.06 6.56
CA ILE A 131 -8.02 -4.44 6.08
C ILE A 131 -7.75 -5.41 7.23
N ILE A 132 -6.77 -5.11 8.08
CA ILE A 132 -6.45 -5.97 9.23
C ILE A 132 -7.62 -5.97 10.23
N PHE A 133 -8.24 -4.81 10.48
CA PHE A 133 -9.43 -4.70 11.34
C PHE A 133 -10.60 -5.53 10.79
N LEU A 134 -10.82 -5.51 9.48
CA LEU A 134 -11.84 -6.30 8.79
C LEU A 134 -11.58 -7.80 8.98
N ILE A 135 -10.35 -8.27 8.71
CA ILE A 135 -9.93 -9.66 8.95
C ILE A 135 -10.24 -10.06 10.40
N ARG A 136 -9.89 -9.20 11.35
CA ARG A 136 -10.10 -9.48 12.77
C ARG A 136 -11.58 -9.61 13.12
N LYS A 137 -12.41 -8.68 12.64
CA LYS A 137 -13.86 -8.68 12.93
C LYS A 137 -14.47 -10.00 12.46
N GLU A 138 -14.16 -10.42 11.25
CA GLU A 138 -14.72 -11.65 10.68
C GLU A 138 -14.18 -12.92 11.37
N VAL A 139 -12.89 -12.95 11.72
CA VAL A 139 -12.31 -14.09 12.46
C VAL A 139 -12.92 -14.23 13.85
N LEU A 140 -13.26 -13.12 14.51
CA LEU A 140 -13.94 -13.13 15.82
C LEU A 140 -15.40 -13.59 15.72
N GLU A 141 -16.09 -13.22 14.65
CA GLU A 141 -17.47 -13.63 14.39
C GLU A 141 -17.58 -15.13 14.07
N ASN A 142 -16.56 -15.70 13.43
CA ASN A 142 -16.50 -17.12 13.04
C ASN A 142 -15.88 -18.08 14.09
N LYS A 143 -15.42 -17.59 15.27
CA LYS A 143 -14.77 -18.44 16.30
C LYS A 143 -15.39 -18.32 17.70
N SER A 144 -15.34 -19.41 18.46
CA SER A 144 -15.83 -19.52 19.85
C SER A 144 -15.06 -18.59 20.82
N PRO A 145 -15.71 -18.12 21.91
CA PRO A 145 -15.18 -17.11 22.83
C PRO A 145 -13.82 -17.45 23.47
N GLU A 146 -13.50 -18.74 23.64
CA GLU A 146 -12.22 -19.22 24.20
C GLU A 146 -11.01 -18.96 23.26
N TYR A 147 -11.23 -18.87 21.95
CA TYR A 147 -10.20 -18.48 20.98
C TYR A 147 -10.03 -16.96 20.83
N GLN A 148 -10.99 -16.17 21.34
CA GLN A 148 -10.96 -14.71 21.25
C GLN A 148 -9.86 -14.11 22.12
N GLU A 149 -9.54 -14.73 23.26
CA GLU A 149 -8.47 -14.28 24.18
C GLU A 149 -7.06 -14.52 23.59
N LYS A 150 -6.87 -15.63 22.87
CA LYS A 150 -5.57 -15.97 22.25
C LYS A 150 -5.26 -15.14 21.00
N ILE A 151 -6.30 -14.67 20.30
CA ILE A 151 -6.21 -13.67 19.21
C ILE A 151 -6.08 -12.24 19.78
N ALA A 152 -6.39 -12.02 21.06
CA ALA A 152 -6.30 -10.73 21.74
C ALA A 152 -4.90 -10.37 22.29
N LEU A 153 -3.86 -11.20 22.12
CA LEU A 153 -2.50 -10.98 22.64
C LEU A 153 -1.45 -10.97 21.49
N PRO A 154 -0.27 -10.34 21.63
CA PRO A 154 0.08 -8.91 21.73
C PRO A 154 0.61 -8.31 20.41
N ASN A 155 0.88 -9.15 19.38
CA ASN A 155 1.62 -8.75 18.17
C ASN A 155 0.86 -7.75 17.29
N HIS A 156 -0.47 -7.79 17.27
CA HIS A 156 -1.25 -6.85 16.47
C HIS A 156 -1.30 -5.44 17.10
N LYS A 157 -1.35 -5.35 18.44
CA LYS A 157 -1.22 -4.05 19.14
C LYS A 157 0.19 -3.50 18.94
N PHE A 158 1.21 -4.35 19.03
CA PHE A 158 2.60 -3.96 18.75
C PHE A 158 2.80 -3.47 17.30
N PHE A 159 2.25 -4.17 16.31
CA PHE A 159 2.29 -3.76 14.90
C PHE A 159 1.52 -2.45 14.66
N LEU A 160 0.33 -2.28 15.27
CA LEU A 160 -0.42 -1.02 15.22
C LEU A 160 0.35 0.14 15.88
N THR A 161 0.96 -0.09 17.05
CA THR A 161 1.75 0.91 17.76
C THR A 161 3.02 1.28 17.00
N ILE A 162 3.67 0.31 16.33
CA ILE A 162 4.81 0.57 15.43
C ILE A 162 4.36 1.38 14.23
N LEU A 163 3.23 1.04 13.62
CA LEU A 163 2.68 1.75 12.46
C LEU A 163 2.31 3.20 12.83
N LEU A 164 1.72 3.41 14.00
CA LEU A 164 1.40 4.72 14.60
C LEU A 164 2.66 5.52 14.96
N GLY A 165 3.65 4.89 15.60
CA GLY A 165 4.95 5.52 15.90
C GLY A 165 5.67 5.96 14.64
N TYR A 166 5.61 5.15 13.59
CA TYR A 166 6.19 5.46 12.29
C TYR A 166 5.42 6.54 11.52
N THR A 167 4.10 6.66 11.70
CA THR A 167 3.34 7.83 11.19
C THR A 167 3.73 9.13 11.89
N ILE A 168 3.96 9.10 13.20
CA ILE A 168 4.42 10.27 13.96
C ILE A 168 5.84 10.65 13.53
N LEU A 169 6.74 9.67 13.33
CA LEU A 169 8.07 9.89 12.78
C LEU A 169 8.05 10.54 11.39
N LEU A 170 7.13 10.11 10.52
CA LEU A 170 6.94 10.70 9.19
C LEU A 170 6.45 12.15 9.27
N LEU A 171 5.49 12.45 10.15
CA LEU A 171 5.03 13.83 10.37
C LEU A 171 6.15 14.72 10.92
N ILE A 172 6.98 14.21 11.82
CA ILE A 172 8.17 14.92 12.33
C ILE A 172 9.19 15.14 11.20
N ALA A 173 9.45 14.15 10.35
CA ALA A 173 10.37 14.26 9.23
C ALA A 173 9.91 15.26 8.15
N ILE A 174 8.59 15.40 7.96
CA ILE A 174 7.99 16.41 7.09
C ILE A 174 8.10 17.80 7.72
N TYR A 175 7.84 17.92 9.03
CA TYR A 175 7.97 19.17 9.78
C TYR A 175 9.41 19.69 9.84
N PHE A 176 10.39 18.78 9.87
CA PHE A 176 11.83 19.12 9.88
C PHE A 176 12.42 19.35 8.49
N HIS A 177 11.69 19.12 7.39
CA HIS A 177 12.17 19.48 6.06
C HIS A 177 11.91 20.99 5.87
N PRO A 178 12.95 21.85 5.85
CA PRO A 178 12.75 23.23 5.43
C PRO A 178 12.17 23.18 4.02
N ILE A 179 11.05 23.84 3.81
CA ILE A 179 10.40 24.00 2.50
C ILE A 179 11.43 24.65 1.59
N LEU A 180 12.20 23.86 0.84
CA LEU A 180 13.06 24.40 -0.19
C LEU A 180 12.15 24.66 -1.39
N PRO A 181 11.97 25.93 -1.79
CA PRO A 181 11.27 26.24 -3.02
C PRO A 181 12.20 25.81 -4.15
N THR A 182 11.92 24.66 -4.76
CA THR A 182 12.37 24.43 -6.14
C THR A 182 11.21 24.80 -7.05
N TYR A 183 10.91 26.11 -7.04
CA TYR A 183 10.26 26.76 -8.17
C TYR A 183 11.25 26.65 -9.33
N ILE A 184 11.05 25.64 -10.18
CA ILE A 184 11.62 25.72 -11.52
C ILE A 184 10.76 26.75 -12.24
N ASP A 185 11.32 27.95 -12.30
CA ASP A 185 10.91 29.02 -13.18
C ASP A 185 10.81 28.46 -14.61
N HIS A 186 9.59 28.41 -15.12
CA HIS A 186 9.32 28.25 -16.55
C HIS A 186 8.62 29.51 -17.04
N SER A 187 9.25 30.66 -16.82
CA SER A 187 9.09 31.81 -17.69
C SER A 187 10.15 31.77 -18.81
N ASP A 188 9.72 32.15 -20.00
CA ASP A 188 10.45 32.24 -21.27
C ASP A 188 10.78 30.93 -22.00
N HIS A 189 9.81 30.45 -22.80
CA HIS A 189 9.97 30.33 -24.26
C HIS A 189 8.64 29.95 -24.93
N MET A 190 8.31 30.67 -26.01
CA MET A 190 7.18 30.49 -26.95
C MET A 190 5.88 31.17 -26.57
N HIS A 191 5.79 32.47 -26.84
CA HIS A 191 4.90 32.96 -27.91
C HIS A 191 5.47 34.29 -28.45
N MET A 192 6.01 34.20 -29.67
CA MET A 192 6.09 35.33 -30.61
C MET A 192 4.68 35.67 -31.10
#